data_AF-A0A2Z6R1T3-F1
#
_entry.id   AF-A0A2Z6R1T3-F1
#
_cell.length_a   1.000
_cell.length_b   1.000
_cell.length_c   1.000
_cell.angle_alpha   90.00
_cell.angle_beta   90.00
_cell.angle_gamma   90.00
#
_symmetry.space_group_name_H-M   'P 1'
#
loop_
_entity.id
_entity.type
_entity.pdbx_description
1 polymer ?
#
loop_
_entity_poly.entity_id
_entity_poly.type
_entity_poly.pdbx_seq_one_letter_code
_entity_poly.pdbx_strand_id
1 'polypeptide(L)'
;MIMPFILNSFLETSSLKENESRSILRRIQESRINMAKNVIIACWVYVAKTMRMVFESKFTLDSYDELQKCLEEEMKILPKVFPEFANLPNLHINIHLLVHARTYGTLINTQVVDGGADQRLSQPCRGFATMSSNFRNLLTNWYITEDKVSNEQEPEENEEAISSPVDFITNIILKRSLSRQDRENIMKNLPNFKSELLLSFMDIGQKSALIYSQMGWYELATYTMEESDGVFSKVHLHIGDVVTIHEEDSGECYAIIKGIFKYKGNDDKYYAFITIDWFDNINRIHNVLKCPLFRIQTSQDIRWRRIFPISIIDHVQKVHFVYDTKIDLWIKNNYYFTAI
;
A
#
# COMPACT_ATOMS: atom_id res chain seq x y z
N MET A 1 -1.25 -6.02 -8.30
CA MET A 1 -1.02 -5.67 -9.72
C MET A 1 -1.20 -4.17 -9.99
N ILE A 2 -0.30 -3.56 -10.79
CA ILE A 2 -0.16 -2.10 -10.99
C ILE A 2 -0.31 -1.69 -12.46
N MET A 3 -0.19 -2.65 -13.38
CA MET A 3 -0.30 -2.42 -14.81
C MET A 3 -1.55 -1.62 -15.22
N PRO A 4 -2.76 -1.87 -14.64
CA PRO A 4 -3.93 -1.03 -14.92
C PRO A 4 -3.70 0.46 -14.65
N PHE A 5 -2.99 0.79 -13.57
CA PHE A 5 -2.72 2.16 -13.14
C PHE A 5 -1.66 2.82 -14.03
N ILE A 6 -0.61 2.08 -14.41
CA ILE A 6 0.39 2.55 -15.39
C ILE A 6 -0.33 2.93 -16.69
N LEU A 7 -1.18 2.06 -17.21
CA LEU A 7 -1.91 2.33 -18.45
C LEU A 7 -2.90 3.48 -18.28
N ASN A 8 -3.60 3.60 -17.15
CA ASN A 8 -4.50 4.73 -16.89
C ASN A 8 -3.75 6.09 -16.92
N SER A 9 -2.57 6.12 -16.32
CA SER A 9 -1.72 7.30 -16.25
C SER A 9 -1.10 7.66 -17.60
N PHE A 10 -0.50 6.69 -18.29
CA PHE A 10 0.39 6.96 -19.44
C PHE A 10 -0.18 6.61 -20.81
N LEU A 11 -1.17 5.73 -20.92
CA LEU A 11 -1.71 5.37 -22.23
C LEU A 11 -2.54 6.54 -22.77
N GLU A 12 -2.09 7.19 -23.84
CA GLU A 12 -2.87 8.19 -24.56
C GLU A 12 -3.50 7.59 -25.80
N THR A 13 -4.61 8.16 -26.26
CA THR A 13 -5.28 7.70 -27.49
C THR A 13 -4.43 7.95 -28.72
N SER A 14 -3.60 9.00 -28.69
CA SER A 14 -2.57 9.33 -29.69
C SER A 14 -1.45 8.28 -29.76
N SER A 15 -1.17 7.58 -28.66
CA SER A 15 -0.10 6.56 -28.59
C SER A 15 -0.49 5.23 -29.26
N LEU A 16 -1.79 5.01 -29.51
CA LEU A 16 -2.28 3.79 -30.12
C LEU A 16 -2.23 3.90 -31.65
N LYS A 17 -1.71 2.88 -32.33
CA LYS A 17 -1.79 2.81 -33.79
C LYS A 17 -3.26 2.78 -34.21
N GLU A 18 -3.61 3.58 -35.20
CA GLU A 18 -5.00 3.73 -35.63
C GLU A 18 -5.60 2.40 -36.14
N ASN A 19 -4.83 1.63 -36.91
CA ASN A 19 -5.27 0.33 -37.43
C ASN A 19 -5.57 -0.68 -36.30
N GLU A 20 -4.73 -0.73 -35.28
CA GLU A 20 -4.92 -1.60 -34.11
C GLU A 20 -6.15 -1.16 -33.32
N SER A 21 -6.31 0.16 -33.09
CA SER A 21 -7.47 0.73 -32.40
C SER A 21 -8.78 0.40 -33.13
N ARG A 22 -8.84 0.60 -34.45
CA ARG A 22 -10.01 0.24 -35.27
C ARG A 22 -10.32 -1.26 -35.22
N SER A 23 -9.29 -2.11 -35.19
CA SER A 23 -9.45 -3.56 -35.08
C SER A 23 -10.08 -3.96 -33.73
N ILE A 24 -9.59 -3.39 -32.62
CA ILE A 24 -10.16 -3.60 -31.28
C ILE A 24 -11.61 -3.11 -31.25
N LEU A 25 -11.87 -1.88 -31.70
CA LEU A 25 -13.20 -1.26 -31.76
C LEU A 25 -14.21 -2.13 -32.53
N ARG A 26 -13.79 -2.70 -33.67
CA ARG A 26 -14.63 -3.62 -34.45
C ARG A 26 -14.98 -4.88 -33.66
N ARG A 27 -14.03 -5.45 -32.92
CA ARG A 27 -14.25 -6.68 -32.12
C ARG A 27 -15.16 -6.43 -30.91
N ILE A 28 -15.10 -5.24 -30.33
CA ILE A 28 -15.98 -4.85 -29.21
C ILE A 28 -17.30 -4.20 -29.67
N GLN A 29 -17.52 -4.06 -30.97
CA GLN A 29 -18.70 -3.41 -31.55
C GLN A 29 -18.90 -1.95 -31.09
N GLU A 30 -17.81 -1.20 -30.94
CA GLU A 30 -17.83 0.22 -30.57
C GLU A 30 -17.20 1.10 -31.65
N SER A 31 -17.60 2.38 -31.69
CA SER A 31 -17.13 3.33 -32.71
C SER A 31 -16.21 4.43 -32.18
N ARG A 32 -16.22 4.70 -30.86
CA ARG A 32 -15.46 5.80 -30.25
C ARG A 32 -14.02 5.38 -29.97
N ILE A 33 -13.03 6.05 -30.57
CA ILE A 33 -11.61 5.68 -30.41
C ILE A 33 -11.11 5.70 -28.97
N ASN A 34 -11.66 6.59 -28.12
CA ASN A 34 -11.35 6.65 -26.69
C ASN A 34 -11.75 5.36 -25.94
N MET A 35 -12.68 4.57 -26.49
CA MET A 35 -13.07 3.28 -25.93
C MET A 35 -12.00 2.21 -26.12
N ALA A 36 -11.16 2.29 -27.17
CA ALA A 36 -10.06 1.34 -27.37
C ALA A 36 -9.10 1.37 -26.17
N LYS A 37 -8.67 2.57 -25.76
CA LYS A 37 -7.86 2.78 -24.55
C LYS A 37 -8.53 2.19 -23.31
N ASN A 38 -9.81 2.54 -23.07
CA ASN A 38 -10.52 2.11 -21.87
C ASN A 38 -10.67 0.59 -21.81
N VAL A 39 -10.89 -0.07 -22.95
CA VAL A 39 -10.98 -1.53 -23.04
C VAL A 39 -9.62 -2.18 -22.81
N ILE A 40 -8.52 -1.60 -23.31
CA ILE A 40 -7.17 -2.09 -22.99
C ILE A 40 -6.93 -2.03 -21.47
N ILE A 41 -7.25 -0.91 -20.83
CA ILE A 41 -7.10 -0.78 -19.37
C ILE A 41 -8.02 -1.77 -18.65
N ALA A 42 -9.28 -1.89 -19.07
CA ALA A 42 -10.24 -2.83 -18.48
C ALA A 42 -9.78 -4.29 -18.61
N CYS A 43 -9.15 -4.65 -19.73
CA CYS A 43 -8.54 -5.96 -19.92
C CYS A 43 -7.50 -6.24 -18.83
N TRP A 44 -6.58 -5.30 -18.60
CA TRP A 44 -5.60 -5.43 -17.53
C TRP A 44 -6.21 -5.38 -16.12
N VAL A 45 -7.35 -4.70 -15.94
CA VAL A 45 -8.11 -4.75 -14.67
C VAL A 45 -8.61 -6.16 -14.40
N TYR A 46 -9.16 -6.86 -15.40
CA TYR A 46 -9.60 -8.25 -15.21
C TYR A 46 -8.43 -9.18 -14.90
N VAL A 47 -7.32 -9.07 -15.64
CA VAL A 47 -6.09 -9.82 -15.32
C VAL A 47 -5.64 -9.53 -13.88
N ALA A 48 -5.67 -8.27 -13.45
CA ALA A 48 -5.29 -7.87 -12.10
C ALA A 48 -6.20 -8.45 -11.01
N LYS A 49 -7.52 -8.50 -11.27
CA LYS A 49 -8.50 -9.13 -10.40
C LYS A 49 -8.30 -10.63 -10.31
N THR A 50 -8.19 -11.32 -11.46
CA THR A 50 -7.95 -12.76 -11.47
C THR A 50 -6.69 -13.10 -10.69
N MET A 51 -5.58 -12.39 -10.95
CA MET A 51 -4.32 -12.63 -10.23
C MET A 51 -4.47 -12.42 -8.73
N ARG A 52 -5.13 -11.35 -8.27
CA ARG A 52 -5.40 -11.16 -6.84
C ARG A 52 -6.16 -12.34 -6.24
N MET A 53 -7.19 -12.86 -6.92
CA MET A 53 -7.95 -14.02 -6.44
C MET A 53 -7.10 -15.29 -6.39
N VAL A 54 -6.29 -15.53 -7.43
CA VAL A 54 -5.42 -16.72 -7.50
C VAL A 54 -4.42 -16.76 -6.34
N PHE A 55 -3.93 -15.60 -5.90
CA PHE A 55 -3.01 -15.48 -4.76
C PHE A 55 -3.71 -15.23 -3.42
N GLU A 56 -5.02 -15.47 -3.31
CA GLU A 56 -5.72 -15.36 -2.04
C GLU A 56 -5.40 -16.57 -1.14
N SER A 57 -4.93 -16.30 0.09
CA SER A 57 -4.48 -17.35 1.02
C SER A 57 -5.62 -18.24 1.50
N LYS A 58 -6.86 -17.76 1.48
CA LYS A 58 -8.05 -18.48 1.92
C LYS A 58 -9.21 -18.18 1.00
N PHE A 59 -9.86 -19.22 0.48
CA PHE A 59 -11.08 -19.06 -0.29
C PHE A 59 -12.31 -19.29 0.59
N THR A 60 -13.29 -18.41 0.43
CA THR A 60 -14.66 -18.60 0.92
C THR A 60 -15.56 -19.11 -0.21
N LEU A 61 -16.82 -19.46 0.10
CA LEU A 61 -17.81 -19.78 -0.95
C LEU A 61 -17.93 -18.63 -1.97
N ASP A 62 -17.99 -17.39 -1.48
CA ASP A 62 -18.03 -16.19 -2.31
C ASP A 62 -16.75 -16.03 -3.15
N SER A 63 -15.57 -16.33 -2.58
CA SER A 63 -14.29 -16.27 -3.31
C SER A 63 -14.27 -17.18 -4.54
N TYR A 64 -14.89 -18.37 -4.49
CA TYR A 64 -14.96 -19.26 -5.65
C TYR A 64 -15.84 -18.69 -6.76
N ASP A 65 -16.98 -18.10 -6.41
CA ASP A 65 -17.89 -17.50 -7.37
C ASP A 65 -17.27 -16.25 -8.01
N GLU A 66 -16.54 -15.46 -7.21
CA GLU A 66 -15.75 -14.33 -7.70
C GLU A 66 -14.61 -14.76 -8.64
N LEU A 67 -13.88 -15.83 -8.30
CA LEU A 67 -12.83 -16.38 -9.17
C LEU A 67 -13.42 -16.85 -10.50
N GLN A 68 -14.53 -17.60 -10.47
CA GLN A 68 -15.19 -18.06 -11.70
C GLN A 68 -15.56 -16.88 -12.61
N LYS A 69 -16.18 -15.86 -12.03
CA LYS A 69 -16.57 -14.65 -12.76
C LYS A 69 -15.35 -13.92 -13.35
N CYS A 70 -14.25 -13.83 -12.61
CA CYS A 70 -13.02 -13.21 -13.11
C CYS A 70 -12.44 -13.97 -14.31
N LEU A 71 -12.36 -15.31 -14.22
CA LEU A 71 -11.86 -16.17 -15.29
C LEU A 71 -12.72 -16.08 -16.56
N GLU A 72 -14.05 -16.10 -16.40
CA GLU A 72 -14.98 -15.97 -17.53
C GLU A 72 -14.87 -14.60 -18.22
N GLU A 73 -14.75 -13.51 -17.46
CA GLU A 73 -14.59 -12.18 -18.03
C GLU A 73 -13.22 -12.01 -18.70
N GLU A 74 -12.16 -12.57 -18.11
CA GLU A 74 -10.82 -12.60 -18.69
C GLU A 74 -10.81 -13.36 -20.04
N MET A 75 -11.46 -14.53 -20.10
CA MET A 75 -11.65 -15.29 -21.35
C MET A 75 -12.41 -14.52 -22.43
N LYS A 76 -13.36 -13.65 -22.04
CA LYS A 76 -14.12 -12.82 -22.99
C LYS A 76 -13.33 -11.61 -23.48
N ILE A 77 -12.59 -10.93 -22.61
CA ILE A 77 -11.96 -9.65 -22.93
C ILE A 77 -10.58 -9.79 -23.58
N LEU A 78 -9.76 -10.76 -23.16
CA LEU A 78 -8.41 -10.95 -23.70
C LEU A 78 -8.43 -11.15 -25.23
N PRO A 79 -9.22 -12.06 -25.81
CA PRO A 79 -9.28 -12.24 -27.27
C PRO A 79 -9.81 -11.01 -28.02
N LYS A 80 -10.65 -10.19 -27.37
CA LYS A 80 -11.17 -8.96 -27.98
C LYS A 80 -10.08 -7.90 -28.12
N VAL A 81 -9.18 -7.79 -27.14
CA VAL A 81 -8.06 -6.84 -27.18
C VAL A 81 -6.88 -7.43 -27.96
N PHE A 82 -6.45 -8.63 -27.60
CA PHE A 82 -5.29 -9.33 -28.14
C PHE A 82 -5.75 -10.61 -28.87
N PRO A 83 -5.90 -10.57 -30.20
CA PRO A 83 -6.52 -11.66 -30.95
C PRO A 83 -5.71 -12.96 -30.89
N GLU A 84 -4.42 -12.88 -30.58
CA GLU A 84 -3.52 -14.03 -30.40
C GLU A 84 -4.02 -14.97 -29.29
N PHE A 85 -4.73 -14.43 -28.29
CA PHE A 85 -5.26 -15.20 -27.17
C PHE A 85 -6.50 -16.04 -27.52
N ALA A 86 -7.18 -15.78 -28.63
CA ALA A 86 -8.41 -16.49 -29.00
C ALA A 86 -8.21 -18.01 -29.12
N ASN A 87 -7.02 -18.42 -29.57
CA ASN A 87 -6.69 -19.82 -29.86
C ASN A 87 -5.66 -20.40 -28.89
N LEU A 88 -5.33 -19.70 -27.79
CA LEU A 88 -4.36 -20.21 -26.82
C LEU A 88 -5.02 -21.23 -25.89
N PRO A 89 -4.62 -22.52 -25.94
CA PRO A 89 -5.15 -23.53 -25.02
C PRO A 89 -4.93 -23.14 -23.56
N ASN A 90 -3.83 -22.46 -23.26
CA ASN A 90 -3.47 -21.99 -21.92
C ASN A 90 -4.53 -21.04 -21.32
N LEU A 91 -5.18 -20.20 -22.14
CA LEU A 91 -6.27 -19.35 -21.65
C LEU A 91 -7.51 -20.18 -21.31
N HIS A 92 -7.78 -21.23 -22.09
CA HIS A 92 -8.86 -22.18 -21.80
C HIS A 92 -8.57 -23.00 -20.53
N ILE A 93 -7.31 -23.36 -20.30
CA ILE A 93 -6.88 -24.12 -19.11
C ILE A 93 -7.13 -23.32 -17.83
N ASN A 94 -7.04 -21.98 -17.87
CA ASN A 94 -7.27 -21.14 -16.69
C ASN A 94 -8.65 -21.35 -16.06
N ILE A 95 -9.69 -21.76 -16.81
CA ILE A 95 -11.01 -22.05 -16.23
C ILE A 95 -10.96 -23.22 -15.23
N HIS A 96 -10.00 -24.13 -15.37
CA HIS A 96 -9.80 -25.26 -14.46
C HIS A 96 -9.14 -24.85 -13.14
N LEU A 97 -8.61 -23.62 -13.02
CA LEU A 97 -8.15 -23.08 -11.73
C LEU A 97 -9.27 -23.12 -10.69
N LEU A 98 -10.53 -22.90 -11.08
CA LEU A 98 -11.66 -23.03 -10.16
C LEU A 98 -11.79 -24.44 -9.57
N VAL A 99 -11.61 -25.47 -10.41
CA VAL A 99 -11.68 -26.87 -9.97
C VAL A 99 -10.54 -27.18 -9.02
N HIS A 100 -9.33 -26.70 -9.31
CA HIS A 100 -8.18 -26.83 -8.42
C HIS A 100 -8.43 -26.12 -7.09
N ALA A 101 -8.89 -24.87 -7.12
CA ALA A 101 -9.22 -24.10 -5.92
C ALA A 101 -10.25 -24.84 -5.05
N ARG A 102 -11.33 -25.38 -5.64
CA ARG A 102 -12.35 -26.13 -4.90
C ARG A 102 -11.83 -27.46 -4.34
N THR A 103 -10.91 -28.10 -5.04
CA THR A 103 -10.32 -29.38 -4.61
C THR A 103 -9.36 -29.20 -3.45
N TYR A 104 -8.52 -28.15 -3.50
CA TYR A 104 -7.42 -27.93 -2.56
C TYR A 104 -7.70 -26.81 -1.53
N GLY A 105 -8.85 -26.14 -1.62
CA GLY A 105 -9.24 -25.04 -0.73
C GLY A 105 -8.63 -23.67 -1.11
N THR A 106 -7.56 -23.65 -1.90
CA THR A 106 -6.91 -22.44 -2.45
C THR A 106 -6.10 -22.83 -3.69
N LEU A 107 -5.56 -21.84 -4.41
CA LEU A 107 -4.63 -22.00 -5.52
C LEU A 107 -3.16 -21.80 -5.12
N ILE A 108 -2.89 -21.40 -3.88
CA ILE A 108 -1.53 -21.30 -3.37
C ILE A 108 -1.01 -22.70 -3.01
N ASN A 109 0.15 -23.06 -3.56
CA ASN A 109 0.84 -24.27 -3.13
C ASN A 109 1.53 -24.02 -1.78
N THR A 110 0.87 -24.42 -0.69
CA THR A 110 1.40 -24.27 0.67
C THR A 110 2.67 -25.08 0.95
N GLN A 111 3.10 -25.97 0.03
CA GLN A 111 4.37 -26.70 0.15
C GLN A 111 5.60 -25.89 -0.30
N VAL A 112 5.41 -24.76 -0.98
CA VAL A 112 6.52 -23.85 -1.35
C VAL A 112 6.65 -22.82 -0.23
N VAL A 113 7.22 -23.27 0.90
CA VAL A 113 7.37 -22.48 2.13
C VAL A 113 8.47 -21.40 2.00
N ASP A 114 9.29 -21.47 0.95
CA ASP A 114 10.52 -20.68 0.81
C ASP A 114 10.30 -19.26 0.27
N GLY A 115 9.09 -18.70 0.42
CA GLY A 115 8.83 -17.31 0.05
C GLY A 115 8.98 -17.00 -1.45
N GLY A 116 8.83 -18.02 -2.32
CA GLY A 116 9.09 -17.89 -3.76
C GLY A 116 10.54 -17.55 -4.13
N ALA A 117 11.50 -17.71 -3.21
CA ALA A 117 12.91 -17.37 -3.44
C ALA A 117 13.55 -18.36 -4.43
N ASP A 118 13.64 -17.97 -5.70
CA ASP A 118 14.47 -18.67 -6.68
C ASP A 118 15.94 -18.29 -6.46
N GLN A 119 16.75 -19.24 -5.97
CA GLN A 119 18.19 -19.03 -5.73
C GLN A 119 18.94 -18.56 -7.00
N ARG A 120 18.38 -18.80 -8.20
CA ARG A 120 18.93 -18.33 -9.48
C ARG A 120 18.71 -16.82 -9.70
N LEU A 121 17.79 -16.20 -8.99
CA LEU A 121 17.44 -14.78 -9.04
C LEU A 121 17.91 -14.01 -7.77
N SER A 122 18.87 -14.57 -7.03
CA SER A 122 19.43 -14.01 -5.78
C SER A 122 20.08 -12.62 -5.89
N GLN A 123 20.18 -12.04 -7.09
CA GLN A 123 20.61 -10.67 -7.25
C GLN A 123 19.39 -9.73 -7.32
N PRO A 124 19.24 -8.79 -6.36
CA PRO A 124 18.15 -7.81 -6.42
C PRO A 124 18.23 -6.99 -7.71
N CYS A 125 17.09 -6.79 -8.37
CA CYS A 125 17.00 -5.95 -9.58
C CYS A 125 17.40 -4.49 -9.27
N ARG A 126 18.68 -4.15 -9.46
CA ARG A 126 19.21 -2.79 -9.25
C ARG A 126 18.70 -1.76 -10.28
N GLY A 127 18.09 -2.21 -11.38
CA GLY A 127 17.57 -1.34 -12.44
C GLY A 127 16.44 -0.40 -12.00
N PHE A 128 15.73 -0.71 -10.92
CA PHE A 128 14.66 0.15 -10.39
C PHE A 128 15.14 1.21 -9.40
N ALA A 129 16.33 1.04 -8.80
CA ALA A 129 16.89 1.99 -7.85
C ALA A 129 17.29 3.34 -8.51
N THR A 130 17.46 3.35 -9.83
CA THR A 130 17.81 4.52 -10.64
C THR A 130 16.62 5.14 -11.37
N MET A 131 15.39 4.67 -11.15
CA MET A 131 14.19 5.26 -11.77
C MET A 131 13.84 6.63 -11.17
N SER A 132 13.22 7.48 -11.99
CA SER A 132 12.73 8.79 -11.54
C SER A 132 11.72 8.66 -10.38
N SER A 133 11.65 9.69 -9.53
CA SER A 133 10.84 9.71 -8.30
C SER A 133 9.38 9.30 -8.50
N ASN A 134 8.79 9.62 -9.67
CA ASN A 134 7.40 9.30 -9.98
C ASN A 134 7.13 7.79 -10.12
N PHE A 135 8.11 6.99 -10.54
CA PHE A 135 7.96 5.54 -10.67
C PHE A 135 8.41 4.79 -9.41
N ARG A 136 9.24 5.43 -8.57
CA ARG A 136 9.75 4.82 -7.35
C ARG A 136 8.60 4.38 -6.44
N ASN A 137 7.65 5.27 -6.13
CA ASN A 137 6.49 4.94 -5.27
C ASN A 137 5.60 3.82 -5.84
N LEU A 138 5.54 3.72 -7.17
CA LEU A 138 4.70 2.74 -7.87
C LEU A 138 5.32 1.32 -7.86
N LEU A 139 6.65 1.25 -7.82
CA LEU A 139 7.40 0.01 -8.02
C LEU A 139 8.16 -0.47 -6.76
N THR A 140 8.28 0.36 -5.72
CA THR A 140 8.95 -0.01 -4.46
C THR A 140 8.34 -1.22 -3.77
N ASN A 141 7.04 -1.47 -3.96
CA ASN A 141 6.31 -2.58 -3.34
C ASN A 141 5.93 -3.67 -4.36
N TRP A 142 6.53 -3.65 -5.56
CA TRP A 142 6.12 -4.50 -6.67
C TRP A 142 6.88 -5.83 -6.76
N TYR A 143 8.13 -5.84 -6.34
CA TYR A 143 8.99 -7.02 -6.37
C TYR A 143 9.25 -7.47 -4.95
N ILE A 144 9.41 -8.78 -4.76
CA ILE A 144 9.99 -9.35 -3.55
C ILE A 144 11.40 -8.79 -3.47
N THR A 145 11.57 -7.70 -2.74
CA THR A 145 12.87 -7.36 -2.20
C THR A 145 13.10 -8.38 -1.11
N GLU A 146 14.25 -9.07 -1.14
CA GLU A 146 14.82 -9.56 0.13
C GLU A 146 14.64 -8.43 1.12
N ASP A 147 14.01 -8.75 2.25
CA ASP A 147 13.89 -7.86 3.38
C ASP A 147 15.25 -7.20 3.48
N LYS A 148 15.33 -5.91 3.16
CA LYS A 148 16.58 -5.20 3.35
C LYS A 148 16.67 -5.07 4.86
N VAL A 149 17.08 -6.15 5.52
CA VAL A 149 18.26 -6.17 6.34
C VAL A 149 19.35 -5.50 5.51
N SER A 150 19.23 -4.18 5.33
CA SER A 150 20.43 -3.41 5.22
C SER A 150 21.22 -3.85 6.45
N ASN A 151 22.41 -4.39 6.18
CA ASN A 151 23.49 -4.49 7.16
C ASN A 151 23.85 -3.07 7.61
N GLU A 152 22.87 -2.34 8.11
CA GLU A 152 22.97 -1.05 8.74
C GLU A 152 23.28 -1.40 10.19
N GLN A 153 24.55 -1.15 10.52
CA GLN A 153 25.15 -1.29 11.83
C GLN A 153 24.12 -1.02 12.94
N GLU A 154 24.09 -1.95 13.91
CA GLU A 154 23.44 -1.70 15.19
C GLU A 154 23.89 -0.32 15.72
N PRO A 155 22.99 0.43 16.38
CA PRO A 155 23.26 1.79 16.77
C PRO A 155 24.54 1.88 17.61
N GLU A 156 25.32 2.96 17.41
CA GLU A 156 26.37 3.35 18.34
C GLU A 156 25.75 3.46 19.75
N GLU A 157 26.47 2.98 20.77
CA GLU A 157 26.02 2.79 22.18
C GLU A 157 25.49 4.06 22.89
N ASN A 158 25.36 5.20 22.20
CA ASN A 158 24.97 6.50 22.74
C ASN A 158 23.57 6.99 22.31
N GLU A 159 22.76 6.19 21.60
CA GLU A 159 21.37 6.58 21.31
C GLU A 159 20.46 6.42 22.54
N GLU A 160 19.81 7.51 22.97
CA GLU A 160 18.84 7.51 24.07
C GLU A 160 17.71 6.51 23.78
N ALA A 161 17.53 5.53 24.67
CA ALA A 161 16.52 4.48 24.52
C ALA A 161 15.09 5.04 24.43
N ILE A 162 14.33 4.53 23.46
CA ILE A 162 12.92 4.88 23.26
C ILE A 162 12.06 3.84 23.97
N SER A 163 11.19 4.32 24.85
CA SER A 163 10.26 3.49 25.60
C SER A 163 9.02 3.19 24.77
N SER A 164 8.59 1.93 24.82
CA SER A 164 7.29 1.53 24.30
C SER A 164 6.20 1.79 25.33
N PRO A 165 5.03 2.32 24.93
CA PRO A 165 3.87 2.43 25.81
C PRO A 165 3.10 1.11 25.98
N VAL A 166 3.46 0.08 25.21
CA VAL A 166 2.77 -1.22 25.16
C VAL A 166 3.77 -2.37 25.16
N ASP A 167 3.37 -3.51 25.73
CA ASP A 167 4.28 -4.65 25.92
C ASP A 167 4.61 -5.40 24.62
N PHE A 168 3.68 -5.38 23.65
CA PHE A 168 3.84 -6.07 22.37
C PHE A 168 4.73 -5.33 21.35
N ILE A 169 5.21 -4.12 21.67
CA ILE A 169 6.17 -3.39 20.83
C ILE A 169 7.50 -3.23 21.57
N THR A 170 8.59 -3.62 20.93
CA THR A 170 9.96 -3.53 21.47
C THR A 170 10.95 -3.01 20.42
N ASN A 171 12.18 -2.69 20.84
CA ASN A 171 13.28 -2.32 19.95
C ASN A 171 12.98 -1.13 19.01
N ILE A 172 12.33 -0.08 19.53
CA ILE A 172 12.03 1.12 18.75
C ILE A 172 13.33 1.88 18.46
N ILE A 173 13.66 2.04 17.18
CA ILE A 173 14.83 2.77 16.68
C ILE A 173 14.35 3.84 15.70
N LEU A 174 14.85 5.07 15.86
CA LEU A 174 14.55 6.18 14.96
C LEU A 174 15.81 6.57 14.18
N LYS A 175 15.70 6.62 12.85
CA LYS A 175 16.85 6.85 11.96
C LYS A 175 16.64 8.07 11.08
N ARG A 176 17.76 8.62 10.61
CA ARG A 176 17.82 9.74 9.65
C ARG A 176 17.09 10.99 10.15
N SER A 177 17.78 11.74 10.99
CA SER A 177 17.26 13.00 11.55
C SER A 177 16.91 14.00 10.44
N LEU A 178 15.76 14.65 10.55
CA LEU A 178 15.28 15.61 9.56
C LEU A 178 15.97 16.97 9.69
N SER A 179 16.08 17.68 8.55
CA SER A 179 16.55 19.06 8.55
C SER A 179 15.54 20.00 9.20
N ARG A 180 16.01 21.18 9.63
CA ARG A 180 15.13 22.24 10.17
C ARG A 180 14.04 22.64 9.17
N GLN A 181 14.36 22.69 7.88
CA GLN A 181 13.42 23.08 6.84
C GLN A 181 12.28 22.06 6.69
N ASP A 182 12.61 20.77 6.71
CA ASP A 182 11.63 19.70 6.59
C ASP A 182 10.70 19.68 7.80
N ARG A 183 11.27 19.86 9.01
CA ARG A 183 10.50 20.03 10.24
C ARG A 183 9.53 21.21 10.15
N GLU A 184 10.00 22.37 9.71
CA GLU A 184 9.14 23.56 9.57
C GLU A 184 8.02 23.33 8.55
N ASN A 185 8.26 22.58 7.48
CA ASN A 185 7.24 22.22 6.51
C ASN A 185 6.17 21.28 7.09
N ILE A 186 6.56 20.29 7.89
CA ILE A 186 5.60 19.42 8.59
C ILE A 186 4.77 20.25 9.58
N MET A 187 5.43 21.06 10.40
CA MET A 187 4.78 21.86 11.45
C MET A 187 3.78 22.89 10.91
N LYS A 188 4.00 23.44 9.71
CA LYS A 188 3.04 24.36 9.05
C LYS A 188 1.68 23.72 8.79
N ASN A 189 1.64 22.40 8.63
CA ASN A 189 0.42 21.65 8.33
C ASN A 189 -0.25 21.05 9.59
N LEU A 190 0.25 21.34 10.80
CA LEU A 190 -0.32 20.90 12.07
C LEU A 190 -0.74 22.09 12.97
N PRO A 191 -1.92 22.71 12.73
CA PRO A 191 -2.34 23.91 13.44
C PRO A 191 -2.59 23.73 14.95
N ASN A 192 -2.78 22.49 15.43
CA ASN A 192 -3.11 22.17 16.83
C ASN A 192 -2.08 21.26 17.51
N PHE A 193 -0.82 21.33 17.09
CA PHE A 193 0.23 20.42 17.53
C PHE A 193 0.29 20.19 19.05
N LYS A 194 0.23 21.26 19.85
CA LYS A 194 0.38 21.15 21.33
C LYS A 194 -0.78 20.40 21.98
N SER A 195 -2.03 20.67 21.57
CA SER A 195 -3.20 20.00 22.14
C SER A 195 -3.26 18.54 21.70
N GLU A 196 -2.95 18.25 20.44
CA GLU A 196 -2.93 16.88 19.94
C GLU A 196 -1.80 16.05 20.56
N LEU A 197 -0.62 16.64 20.75
CA LEU A 197 0.47 15.98 21.46
C LEU A 197 0.07 15.65 22.91
N LEU A 198 -0.61 16.57 23.59
CA LEU A 198 -1.11 16.33 24.95
C LEU A 198 -2.08 15.14 24.99
N LEU A 199 -3.03 15.07 24.05
CA LEU A 199 -3.96 13.95 23.93
C LEU A 199 -3.22 12.64 23.62
N SER A 200 -2.21 12.68 22.75
CA SER A 200 -1.37 11.51 22.42
C SER A 200 -0.61 10.97 23.65
N PHE A 201 -0.20 11.85 24.56
CA PHE A 201 0.40 11.44 25.83
C PHE A 201 -0.63 10.80 26.77
N MET A 202 -1.86 11.32 26.81
CA MET A 202 -2.94 10.71 27.59
C MET A 202 -3.26 9.29 27.09
N ASP A 203 -3.22 9.06 25.77
CA ASP A 203 -3.44 7.73 25.17
C ASP A 203 -2.43 6.68 25.69
N ILE A 204 -1.21 7.11 26.06
CA ILE A 204 -0.16 6.22 26.60
C ILE A 204 -0.05 6.28 28.14
N GLY A 205 -1.09 6.77 28.82
CA GLY A 205 -1.15 6.81 30.28
C GLY A 205 -0.29 7.90 30.93
N GLN A 206 0.24 8.85 30.16
CA GLN A 206 1.07 9.94 30.67
C GLN A 206 0.23 11.21 30.88
N LYS A 207 0.37 11.85 32.06
CA LYS A 207 -0.45 13.00 32.45
C LYS A 207 -0.14 14.29 31.70
N SER A 208 1.10 14.46 31.24
CA SER A 208 1.50 15.55 30.35
C SER A 208 2.89 15.31 29.76
N ALA A 209 3.24 16.14 28.79
CA ALA A 209 4.57 16.20 28.19
C ALA A 209 5.45 17.24 28.90
N LEU A 210 6.77 17.03 28.95
CA LEU A 210 7.70 18.05 29.43
C LEU A 210 7.72 19.23 28.44
N ILE A 211 7.18 20.39 28.85
CA ILE A 211 6.90 21.60 28.05
C ILE A 211 8.13 22.12 27.26
N TYR A 212 9.35 21.71 27.63
CA TYR A 212 10.61 22.20 27.06
C TYR A 212 11.53 21.09 26.51
N SER A 213 11.03 19.86 26.33
CA SER A 213 11.89 18.81 25.79
C SER A 213 12.25 19.06 24.31
N GLN A 214 13.50 18.77 23.96
CA GLN A 214 13.97 18.87 22.59
C GLN A 214 13.29 17.79 21.74
N MET A 215 12.61 18.23 20.69
CA MET A 215 11.91 17.35 19.76
C MET A 215 12.83 16.96 18.60
N GLY A 216 13.14 15.68 18.50
CA GLY A 216 13.87 15.09 17.36
C GLY A 216 12.90 14.53 16.33
N TRP A 217 13.07 14.91 15.06
CA TRP A 217 12.26 14.42 13.94
C TRP A 217 13.10 13.51 13.05
N TYR A 218 12.48 12.48 12.48
CA TYR A 218 13.17 11.39 11.79
C TYR A 218 12.42 10.99 10.53
N GLU A 219 13.15 10.48 9.54
CA GLU A 219 12.56 9.96 8.30
C GLU A 219 12.01 8.54 8.48
N LEU A 220 12.63 7.74 9.36
CA LEU A 220 12.35 6.32 9.53
C LEU A 220 12.20 5.94 11.01
N ALA A 221 11.25 5.05 11.30
CA ALA A 221 11.20 4.26 12.53
C ALA A 221 11.24 2.76 12.23
N THR A 222 11.91 1.99 13.08
CA THR A 222 11.82 0.52 13.05
C THR A 222 11.52 0.00 14.43
N TYR A 223 10.70 -1.03 14.54
CA TYR A 223 10.40 -1.70 15.82
C TYR A 223 10.05 -3.17 15.59
N THR A 224 10.09 -3.95 16.66
CA THR A 224 9.61 -5.34 16.68
C THR A 224 8.22 -5.36 17.30
N MET A 225 7.28 -6.02 16.64
CA MET A 225 5.88 -6.18 17.11
C MET A 225 5.56 -7.66 17.31
N GLU A 226 4.99 -8.00 18.46
CA GLU A 226 4.43 -9.32 18.73
C GLU A 226 2.99 -9.38 18.20
N GLU A 227 2.73 -10.29 17.27
CA GLU A 227 1.40 -10.55 16.72
C GLU A 227 0.59 -11.48 17.63
N SER A 228 -0.73 -11.55 17.39
CA SER A 228 -1.65 -12.33 18.25
C SER A 228 -1.36 -13.83 18.31
N ASP A 229 -0.62 -14.36 17.35
CA ASP A 229 -0.19 -15.76 17.28
C ASP A 229 1.20 -16.00 17.93
N GLY A 230 1.80 -14.96 18.52
CA GLY A 230 3.13 -14.98 19.13
C GLY A 230 4.28 -14.83 18.14
N VAL A 231 4.00 -14.56 16.86
CA VAL A 231 5.04 -14.27 15.86
C VAL A 231 5.56 -12.86 16.04
N PHE A 232 6.88 -12.69 15.97
CA PHE A 232 7.52 -11.37 16.03
C PHE A 232 7.80 -10.85 14.62
N SER A 233 7.16 -9.75 14.26
CA SER A 233 7.32 -9.08 12.97
C SER A 233 8.15 -7.81 13.14
N LYS A 234 9.12 -7.59 12.23
CA LYS A 234 9.89 -6.34 12.20
C LYS A 234 9.17 -5.31 11.34
N VAL A 235 8.71 -4.25 11.98
CA VAL A 235 8.00 -3.16 11.32
C VAL A 235 8.97 -2.05 10.93
N HIS A 236 8.81 -1.55 9.71
CA HIS A 236 9.56 -0.43 9.17
C HIS A 236 8.57 0.65 8.75
N LEU A 237 8.71 1.86 9.29
CA LEU A 237 7.90 3.02 8.95
C LEU A 237 8.77 4.09 8.31
N HIS A 238 8.31 4.65 7.22
CA HIS A 238 8.89 5.78 6.53
C HIS A 238 7.86 6.91 6.39
N ILE A 239 8.34 8.16 6.38
CA ILE A 239 7.48 9.28 5.98
C ILE A 239 6.96 9.04 4.55
N GLY A 240 5.64 9.16 4.38
CA GLY A 240 4.96 8.86 3.12
C GLY A 240 4.36 7.46 3.05
N ASP A 241 4.65 6.58 4.00
CA ASP A 241 4.00 5.28 4.08
C ASP A 241 2.51 5.43 4.39
N VAL A 242 1.71 4.55 3.76
CA VAL A 242 0.30 4.41 4.08
C VAL A 242 0.13 3.32 5.13
N VAL A 243 -0.56 3.66 6.21
CA VAL A 243 -0.83 2.80 7.35
C VAL A 243 -2.33 2.59 7.54
N THR A 244 -2.68 1.47 8.16
CA THR A 244 -4.05 1.20 8.62
C THR A 244 -4.10 1.43 10.12
N ILE A 245 -5.15 2.12 10.56
CA ILE A 245 -5.43 2.40 11.97
C ILE A 245 -6.88 1.99 12.23
N HIS A 246 -7.11 1.13 13.22
CA HIS A 246 -8.45 0.78 13.67
C HIS A 246 -9.03 1.89 14.55
N GLU A 247 -10.25 2.28 14.22
CA GLU A 247 -11.12 3.01 15.13
C GLU A 247 -12.33 2.12 15.45
N GLU A 248 -12.71 2.09 16.73
CA GLU A 248 -13.73 1.16 17.27
C GLU A 248 -15.07 1.20 16.51
N ASP A 249 -15.42 2.35 15.91
CA ASP A 249 -16.74 2.60 15.29
C ASP A 249 -16.72 2.73 13.76
N SER A 250 -15.55 2.80 13.10
CA SER A 250 -15.44 3.23 11.69
C SER A 250 -14.77 2.22 10.74
N GLY A 251 -14.37 1.05 11.25
CA GLY A 251 -13.73 -0.01 10.47
C GLY A 251 -12.27 0.30 10.14
N GLU A 252 -11.75 -0.23 9.01
CA GLU A 252 -10.37 0.06 8.59
C GLU A 252 -10.22 1.49 8.07
N CYS A 253 -9.57 2.36 8.84
CA CYS A 253 -9.18 3.70 8.40
C CYS A 253 -7.76 3.69 7.82
N TYR A 254 -7.53 4.53 6.79
CA TYR A 254 -6.23 4.66 6.15
C TYR A 254 -5.65 6.04 6.39
N ALA A 255 -4.35 6.11 6.64
CA ALA A 255 -3.64 7.36 6.80
C ALA A 255 -2.28 7.32 6.14
N ILE A 256 -1.74 8.48 5.79
CA ILE A 256 -0.36 8.64 5.30
C ILE A 256 0.50 9.29 6.38
N ILE A 257 1.66 8.70 6.67
CA ILE A 257 2.62 9.27 7.62
C ILE A 257 3.23 10.54 7.03
N LYS A 258 3.12 11.64 7.76
CA LYS A 258 3.70 12.95 7.43
C LYS A 258 4.94 13.27 8.25
N GLY A 259 5.12 12.62 9.39
CA GLY A 259 6.28 12.84 10.23
C GLY A 259 6.40 11.79 11.32
N ILE A 260 7.64 11.60 11.78
CA ILE A 260 7.99 10.69 12.86
C ILE A 260 8.88 11.48 13.80
N PHE A 261 8.59 11.45 15.11
CA PHE A 261 9.37 12.21 16.08
C PHE A 261 9.40 11.53 17.45
N LYS A 262 10.43 11.86 18.23
CA LYS A 262 10.48 11.50 19.65
C LYS A 262 10.19 12.70 20.54
N TYR A 263 9.58 12.45 21.69
CA TYR A 263 9.33 13.46 22.70
C TYR A 263 9.49 12.89 24.11
N LYS A 264 9.97 13.71 25.05
CA LYS A 264 10.22 13.28 26.43
C LYS A 264 8.96 13.41 27.29
N GLY A 265 8.56 12.32 27.93
CA GLY A 265 7.49 12.28 28.92
C GLY A 265 7.96 12.82 30.28
N ASN A 266 7.00 13.02 31.20
CA ASN A 266 7.29 13.50 32.56
C ASN A 266 8.03 12.49 33.44
N ASP A 267 8.05 11.23 33.02
CA ASP A 267 8.80 10.14 33.63
C ASP A 267 10.27 10.09 33.15
N ASP A 268 10.71 11.13 32.46
CA ASP A 268 12.05 11.27 31.90
C ASP A 268 12.38 10.26 30.78
N LYS A 269 11.37 9.56 30.24
CA LYS A 269 11.53 8.61 29.14
C LYS A 269 11.15 9.24 27.79
N TYR A 270 11.78 8.78 26.72
CA TYR A 270 11.40 9.16 25.36
C TYR A 270 10.37 8.20 24.79
N TYR A 271 9.38 8.76 24.09
CA TYR A 271 8.36 8.03 23.36
C TYR A 271 8.34 8.45 21.89
N ALA A 272 8.00 7.52 20.99
CA ALA A 272 7.89 7.77 19.56
C ALA A 272 6.44 8.07 19.16
N PHE A 273 6.28 9.11 18.36
CA PHE A 273 5.01 9.59 17.84
C PHE A 273 5.08 9.76 16.33
N ILE A 274 3.92 9.70 15.70
CA ILE A 274 3.72 9.95 14.28
C ILE A 274 2.79 11.15 14.09
N THR A 275 2.98 11.87 12.99
CA THR A 275 1.97 12.77 12.43
C THR A 275 1.42 12.16 11.16
N ILE A 276 0.10 12.26 10.95
CA ILE A 276 -0.59 11.63 9.83
C ILE A 276 -1.58 12.58 9.17
N ASP A 277 -1.90 12.29 7.91
CA ASP A 277 -3.12 12.80 7.26
C ASP A 277 -4.04 11.63 6.90
N TRP A 278 -5.33 11.76 7.21
CA TRP A 278 -6.34 10.74 6.93
C TRP A 278 -6.78 10.72 5.47
N PHE A 279 -7.09 9.52 4.98
CA PHE A 279 -7.78 9.31 3.73
C PHE A 279 -9.30 9.30 3.93
N ASP A 280 -10.00 10.25 3.34
CA ASP A 280 -11.46 10.26 3.25
C ASP A 280 -11.92 9.43 2.04
N ASN A 281 -12.76 8.44 2.27
CA ASN A 281 -13.48 7.75 1.18
C ASN A 281 -14.53 8.70 0.59
N ILE A 282 -14.44 8.97 -0.71
CA ILE A 282 -15.40 9.86 -1.40
C ILE A 282 -16.66 9.13 -1.88
N ASN A 283 -16.81 7.84 -1.56
CA ASN A 283 -17.91 6.96 -1.97
C ASN A 283 -18.13 6.92 -3.50
N ARG A 284 -17.03 7.04 -4.26
CA ARG A 284 -17.03 6.91 -5.72
C ARG A 284 -16.03 5.86 -6.17
N ILE A 285 -16.33 5.24 -7.30
CA ILE A 285 -15.49 4.22 -7.93
C ILE A 285 -14.93 4.80 -9.23
N HIS A 286 -13.64 4.59 -9.47
CA HIS A 286 -13.00 4.98 -10.72
C HIS A 286 -13.63 4.24 -11.91
N ASN A 287 -14.06 4.98 -12.94
CA ASN A 287 -14.90 4.44 -14.02
C ASN A 287 -14.27 3.27 -14.80
N VAL A 288 -12.95 3.33 -15.04
CA VAL A 288 -12.22 2.30 -15.79
C VAL A 288 -11.54 1.30 -14.85
N LEU A 289 -10.69 1.80 -13.95
CA LEU A 289 -9.98 0.98 -12.96
C LEU A 289 -10.88 0.22 -11.98
N LYS A 290 -12.15 0.59 -11.80
CA LYS A 290 -13.09 -0.03 -10.84
C LYS A 290 -12.59 -0.10 -9.39
N CYS A 291 -11.75 0.86 -9.01
CA CYS A 291 -11.20 0.99 -7.66
C CYS A 291 -11.85 2.15 -6.90
N PRO A 292 -11.99 2.07 -5.56
CA PRO A 292 -12.48 3.17 -4.75
C PRO A 292 -11.57 4.39 -4.81
N LEU A 293 -12.18 5.56 -4.73
CA LEU A 293 -11.50 6.86 -4.74
C LEU A 293 -11.46 7.45 -3.33
N PHE A 294 -10.37 8.13 -3.04
CA PHE A 294 -10.08 8.76 -1.77
C PHE A 294 -9.48 10.15 -1.98
N ARG A 295 -9.56 10.99 -0.96
CA ARG A 295 -8.83 12.26 -0.88
C ARG A 295 -8.11 12.33 0.47
N ILE A 296 -7.03 13.10 0.52
CA ILE A 296 -6.37 13.40 1.80
C ILE A 296 -7.11 14.56 2.47
N GLN A 297 -7.36 14.46 3.77
CA GLN A 297 -7.93 15.55 4.55
C GLN A 297 -7.02 16.79 4.54
N THR A 298 -7.59 17.96 4.27
CA THR A 298 -6.84 19.22 4.29
C THR A 298 -6.52 19.61 5.73
N SER A 299 -5.48 20.41 5.97
CA SER A 299 -5.10 20.89 7.31
C SER A 299 -6.18 21.73 8.02
N GLN A 300 -7.23 22.12 7.30
CA GLN A 300 -8.40 22.81 7.86
C GLN A 300 -9.44 21.84 8.44
N ASP A 301 -9.39 20.55 8.08
CA ASP A 301 -10.23 19.53 8.70
C ASP A 301 -9.64 19.16 10.05
N ILE A 302 -10.19 19.76 11.10
CA ILE A 302 -9.80 19.59 12.50
C ILE A 302 -10.67 18.56 13.24
N ARG A 303 -11.52 17.81 12.52
CA ARG A 303 -12.41 16.83 13.15
C ARG A 303 -11.66 15.61 13.68
N TRP A 304 -10.52 15.29 13.07
CA TRP A 304 -9.74 14.11 13.37
C TRP A 304 -8.38 14.50 13.95
N ARG A 305 -7.93 13.78 14.98
CA ARG A 305 -6.55 13.90 15.48
C ARG A 305 -5.58 13.46 14.40
N ARG A 306 -4.37 14.01 14.40
CA ARG A 306 -3.27 13.76 13.46
C ARG A 306 -1.98 13.34 14.14
N ILE A 307 -1.87 13.52 15.46
CA ILE A 307 -0.74 13.04 16.24
C ILE A 307 -1.17 11.82 17.03
N PHE A 308 -0.36 10.76 16.96
CA PHE A 308 -0.60 9.52 17.68
C PHE A 308 0.73 8.89 18.14
N PRO A 309 0.72 8.10 19.22
CA PRO A 309 1.83 7.19 19.51
C PRO A 309 2.00 6.19 18.37
N ILE A 310 3.23 5.73 18.13
CA ILE A 310 3.53 4.74 17.07
C ILE A 310 2.76 3.41 17.25
N SER A 311 2.32 3.12 18.48
CA SER A 311 1.59 1.91 18.86
C SER A 311 0.16 1.83 18.33
N ILE A 312 -0.38 2.90 17.73
CA ILE A 312 -1.72 2.90 17.13
C ILE A 312 -1.77 2.19 15.76
N ILE A 313 -0.60 1.88 15.18
CA ILE A 313 -0.52 1.32 13.83
C ILE A 313 -0.75 -0.19 13.91
N ASP A 314 -1.85 -0.67 13.32
CA ASP A 314 -2.12 -2.11 13.25
C ASP A 314 -1.29 -2.78 12.16
N HIS A 315 -1.29 -2.16 10.97
CA HIS A 315 -0.67 -2.71 9.78
C HIS A 315 -0.03 -1.63 8.93
N VAL A 316 1.16 -1.93 8.41
CA VAL A 316 1.93 -1.06 7.53
C VAL A 316 1.79 -1.55 6.09
N GLN A 317 1.48 -0.65 5.17
CA GLN A 317 1.46 -0.90 3.73
C GLN A 317 0.57 -2.08 3.25
N LYS A 318 -0.41 -2.52 4.07
CA LYS A 318 -1.42 -3.52 3.69
C LYS A 318 -2.20 -3.10 2.43
N VAL A 319 -2.32 -1.79 2.20
CA VAL A 319 -3.07 -1.22 1.09
C VAL A 319 -2.19 -0.26 0.31
N HIS A 320 -2.20 -0.42 -1.02
CA HIS A 320 -1.44 0.44 -1.92
C HIS A 320 -2.34 1.52 -2.49
N PHE A 321 -1.97 2.80 -2.33
CA PHE A 321 -2.69 3.93 -2.92
C PHE A 321 -1.89 4.52 -4.06
N VAL A 322 -2.58 4.88 -5.15
CA VAL A 322 -1.98 5.54 -6.31
C VAL A 322 -2.63 6.91 -6.49
N TYR A 323 -1.84 7.97 -6.48
CA TYR A 323 -2.34 9.32 -6.75
C TYR A 323 -2.55 9.52 -8.26
N ASP A 324 -3.73 9.97 -8.66
CA ASP A 324 -4.09 10.29 -10.04
C ASP A 324 -4.19 11.82 -10.21
N THR A 325 -3.19 12.38 -10.89
CA THR A 325 -3.08 13.83 -11.15
C THR A 325 -4.17 14.37 -12.06
N LYS A 326 -4.86 13.53 -12.84
CA LYS A 326 -5.92 13.97 -13.79
C LYS A 326 -7.21 14.32 -13.09
N ILE A 327 -7.49 13.64 -11.98
CA ILE A 327 -8.70 13.83 -11.18
C ILE A 327 -8.43 14.40 -9.80
N ASP A 328 -7.14 14.61 -9.46
CA ASP A 328 -6.67 15.11 -8.16
C ASP A 328 -7.19 14.28 -6.96
N LEU A 329 -7.13 12.95 -7.11
CA LEU A 329 -7.63 11.99 -6.13
C LEU A 329 -6.68 10.80 -5.99
N TRP A 330 -6.80 10.12 -4.86
CA TRP A 330 -6.10 8.88 -4.58
C TRP A 330 -6.98 7.69 -4.92
N ILE A 331 -6.38 6.66 -5.52
CA ILE A 331 -7.06 5.44 -5.92
C ILE A 331 -6.54 4.30 -5.04
N LYS A 332 -7.44 3.68 -4.28
CA LYS A 332 -7.10 2.48 -3.49
C LYS A 332 -6.92 1.29 -4.43
N ASN A 333 -5.72 0.74 -4.52
CA ASN A 333 -5.44 -0.39 -5.39
C ASN A 333 -6.01 -1.69 -4.80
N ASN A 334 -7.24 -2.01 -5.17
CA ASN A 334 -7.90 -3.27 -4.83
C ASN A 334 -7.34 -4.49 -5.59
N TYR A 335 -6.27 -4.35 -6.36
CA TYR A 335 -5.63 -5.46 -7.06
C TYR A 335 -4.26 -5.79 -6.49
N TYR A 336 -3.85 -5.11 -5.42
CA TYR A 336 -2.61 -5.43 -4.73
C TYR A 336 -2.72 -6.79 -4.04
N PHE A 337 -1.66 -7.59 -4.16
CA PHE A 337 -1.46 -8.86 -3.48
C PHE A 337 0.04 -9.02 -3.29
N THR A 338 0.45 -9.62 -2.19
CA THR A 338 1.82 -10.06 -1.98
C THR A 338 1.93 -11.50 -2.48
N ALA A 339 2.81 -11.74 -3.46
CA ALA A 339 3.18 -13.11 -3.81
C ALA A 339 3.91 -13.70 -2.60
N ILE A 340 3.42 -14.84 -2.11
CA ILE A 340 4.09 -15.62 -1.05
C ILE A 340 5.33 -16.24 -1.66
#